data_AF-A0A6V8DS21-F1
#
_entry.id   AF-A0A6V8DS21-F1
#
_cell.length_a   1.000
_cell.length_b   1.000
_cell.length_c   1.000
_cell.angle_alpha   90.00
_cell.angle_beta   90.00
_cell.angle_gamma   90.00
#
_symmetry.space_group_name_H-M   'P 1'
#
loop_
_entity.id
_entity.type
_entity.pdbx_description
1 polymer ?
#
loop_
_entity_poly.entity_id
_entity_poly.type
_entity_poly.pdbx_seq_one_letter_code
_entity_poly.pdbx_strand_id
1 'polypeptide(L)'
;TNYAEENTEDMNCDPLRGDPEQEVYHMNNWLRGPLGLSDPTRGEEANNVEFLVERATECWLQHGKRPTFIAVDWWEDGDVVAAA
;
A
#
# COMPACT_ATOMS: atom_id res chain seq x y z
N THR A 1 0.99 -4.60 16.47
CA THR A 1 1.01 -4.78 15.01
C THR A 1 1.24 -3.46 14.33
N ASN A 2 2.05 -3.44 13.27
CA ASN A 2 2.31 -2.26 12.46
C ASN A 2 1.01 -1.77 11.76
N TYR A 3 0.90 -0.46 11.51
CA TYR A 3 -0.20 0.19 10.79
C TYR A 3 0.28 0.91 9.51
N ALA A 4 1.57 1.26 9.43
CA ALA A 4 2.14 2.03 8.33
C ALA A 4 3.65 2.04 8.44
N GLU A 5 4.33 1.94 7.30
CA GLU A 5 5.77 2.13 7.25
C GLU A 5 6.15 3.61 7.18
N GLU A 6 7.40 3.89 7.53
CA GLU A 6 7.93 5.25 7.49
C GLU A 6 8.51 5.59 6.12
N ASN A 7 8.96 4.61 5.33
CA ASN A 7 9.44 4.85 3.97
C ASN A 7 8.88 3.80 2.99
N THR A 8 8.88 4.12 1.70
CA THR A 8 8.41 3.20 0.66
C THR A 8 9.29 1.96 0.56
N GLU A 9 10.58 2.09 0.82
CA GLU A 9 11.56 0.98 0.78
C GLU A 9 11.33 -0.06 1.89
N ASP A 10 10.63 0.33 2.97
CA ASP A 10 10.26 -0.56 4.06
C ASP A 10 8.96 -1.32 3.76
N MET A 11 8.21 -0.92 2.73
CA MET A 11 6.96 -1.57 2.35
C MET A 11 7.23 -2.92 1.69
N ASN A 12 6.74 -3.98 2.33
CA ASN A 12 6.76 -5.33 1.77
C ASN A 12 5.35 -5.90 1.66
N CYS A 13 5.26 -7.18 1.32
CA CYS A 13 4.00 -7.90 1.17
C CYS A 13 3.68 -8.79 2.36
N ASP A 14 4.46 -8.77 3.45
CA ASP A 14 4.21 -9.67 4.57
C ASP A 14 2.84 -9.39 5.22
N PRO A 15 2.07 -10.44 5.57
CA PRO A 15 0.77 -10.25 6.19
C PRO A 15 0.95 -9.71 7.62
N LEU A 16 0.58 -8.44 7.82
CA LEU A 16 0.62 -7.78 9.13
C LEU A 16 -0.67 -7.99 9.93
N ARG A 17 -1.81 -7.93 9.24
CA ARG A 17 -3.17 -7.90 9.81
C ARG A 17 -4.10 -8.81 9.03
N GLY A 18 -5.14 -9.27 9.71
CA GLY A 18 -6.14 -10.14 9.11
C GLY A 18 -5.67 -11.58 9.07
N ASP A 19 -6.40 -12.37 8.28
CA ASP A 19 -6.15 -13.79 8.11
C ASP A 19 -5.64 -14.02 6.67
N PRO A 20 -4.42 -14.56 6.48
CA PRO A 20 -3.82 -14.75 5.16
C PRO A 20 -4.61 -15.74 4.28
N GLU A 21 -5.44 -16.61 4.88
CA GLU A 21 -6.28 -17.58 4.16
C GLU A 21 -7.56 -16.94 3.59
N GLN A 22 -7.86 -15.68 3.90
CA GLN A 22 -9.05 -15.00 3.38
C GLN A 22 -8.96 -14.78 1.86
N GLU A 23 -10.09 -14.95 1.17
CA GLU A 23 -10.19 -14.67 -0.27
C GLU A 23 -9.95 -13.18 -0.59
N VAL A 24 -10.36 -12.30 0.34
CA VAL A 24 -10.20 -10.85 0.21
C VAL A 24 -8.78 -10.46 0.59
N TYR A 25 -8.12 -9.74 -0.31
CA TYR A 25 -6.79 -9.18 -0.07
C TYR A 25 -6.83 -7.64 -0.08
N HIS A 26 -6.61 -7.07 1.10
CA HIS A 26 -6.41 -5.64 1.31
C HIS A 26 -4.92 -5.32 1.26
N MET A 27 -4.47 -4.56 0.27
CA MET A 27 -3.12 -4.02 0.21
C MET A 27 -3.14 -2.55 0.66
N ASN A 28 -2.53 -2.25 1.80
CA ASN A 28 -2.34 -0.86 2.24
C ASN A 28 -1.16 -0.23 1.52
N ASN A 29 -1.25 1.08 1.24
CA ASN A 29 -0.19 1.80 0.57
C ASN A 29 -0.19 3.29 1.00
N TRP A 30 0.26 3.54 2.23
CA TRP A 30 0.38 4.87 2.84
C TRP A 30 1.56 4.90 3.81
N LEU A 31 2.07 6.10 4.09
CA LEU A 31 3.22 6.33 4.96
C LEU A 31 2.80 7.08 6.22
N ARG A 32 3.42 6.72 7.35
CA ARG A 32 3.26 7.48 8.59
C ARG A 32 4.32 8.57 8.72
N GLY A 33 3.91 9.70 9.27
CA GLY A 33 4.82 10.76 9.72
C GLY A 33 5.37 10.50 11.14
N PRO A 34 6.10 11.48 11.70
CA PRO A 34 6.77 11.35 13.00
C PRO A 34 5.84 11.04 14.19
N LEU A 35 4.56 11.43 14.08
CA LEU A 35 3.54 11.17 15.09
C LEU A 35 2.87 9.79 14.95
N GLY A 36 3.29 8.99 13.97
CA GLY A 36 2.68 7.70 13.64
C GLY A 36 1.32 7.79 12.94
N LEU A 37 0.89 9.01 12.59
CA LEU A 37 -0.31 9.28 11.79
C LEU A 37 0.06 9.32 10.31
N SER A 38 -0.93 9.13 9.44
CA SER A 38 -0.76 9.32 8.00
C SER A 38 -0.15 10.67 7.67
N ASP A 39 0.84 10.70 6.79
CA ASP A 39 1.53 11.92 6.37
C ASP A 39 0.93 12.48 5.07
N PRO A 40 0.19 13.61 5.12
CA PRO A 40 -0.40 14.22 3.93
C PRO A 40 0.65 14.72 2.94
N THR A 41 1.89 14.99 3.38
CA THR A 41 2.92 15.52 2.49
C THR A 41 3.59 14.45 1.62
N ARG A 42 3.25 13.16 1.85
CA ARG A 42 3.86 12.01 1.18
C ARG A 42 2.87 11.23 0.32
N GLY A 43 1.68 11.81 0.07
CA GLY A 43 0.70 11.26 -0.86
C GLY A 43 1.31 10.99 -2.22
N GLU A 44 1.94 11.99 -2.85
CA GLU A 44 2.56 11.85 -4.19
C GLU A 44 3.60 10.71 -4.29
N GLU A 45 4.38 10.49 -3.23
CA GLU A 45 5.40 9.43 -3.17
C GLU A 45 4.73 8.06 -3.07
N ALA A 46 3.86 7.87 -2.08
CA ALA A 46 3.18 6.60 -1.86
C ALA A 46 2.23 6.26 -3.03
N ASN A 47 1.57 7.26 -3.60
CA ASN A 47 0.56 7.13 -4.65
C ASN A 47 1.15 7.21 -6.07
N ASN A 48 2.47 7.17 -6.21
CA ASN A 48 3.11 7.09 -7.51
C ASN A 48 2.65 5.83 -8.26
N VAL A 49 2.17 6.00 -9.50
CA VAL A 49 1.54 4.93 -10.29
C VAL A 49 2.51 3.77 -10.57
N GLU A 50 3.76 4.09 -10.94
CA GLU A 50 4.75 3.08 -11.26
C GLU A 50 5.06 2.23 -10.02
N PHE A 51 5.30 2.88 -8.89
CA PHE A 51 5.51 2.22 -7.59
C PHE A 51 4.32 1.36 -7.18
N LEU A 52 3.10 1.90 -7.25
CA LEU A 52 1.87 1.19 -6.89
C LEU A 52 1.67 -0.08 -7.71
N VAL A 53 1.86 0.01 -9.04
CA VAL A 53 1.69 -1.11 -9.96
C VAL A 53 2.77 -2.16 -9.76
N GLU A 54 4.03 -1.75 -9.58
CA GLU A 54 5.15 -2.64 -9.30
C GLU A 54 4.89 -3.43 -8.01
N ARG A 55 4.62 -2.73 -6.91
CA ARG A 55 4.34 -3.36 -5.61
C ARG A 55 3.11 -4.26 -5.64
N ALA A 56 2.01 -3.84 -6.28
CA ALA A 56 0.82 -4.67 -6.42
C ALA A 56 1.11 -5.98 -7.19
N THR A 57 1.99 -5.89 -8.19
CA THR A 57 2.40 -7.05 -9.00
C THR A 57 3.29 -7.99 -8.18
N GLU A 58 4.27 -7.47 -7.45
CA GLU A 58 5.13 -8.25 -6.57
C GLU A 58 4.32 -8.99 -5.50
N CYS A 59 3.42 -8.28 -4.82
CA CYS A 59 2.60 -8.89 -3.79
C CYS A 59 1.60 -9.90 -4.35
N TRP A 60 1.08 -9.69 -5.57
CA TRP A 60 0.29 -10.70 -6.26
C TRP A 60 1.11 -11.97 -6.50
N LEU A 61 2.31 -11.84 -7.08
CA LEU A 61 3.17 -13.00 -7.34
C LEU A 61 3.54 -13.76 -6.06
N GLN A 62 3.82 -13.06 -4.96
CA GLN A 62 4.16 -13.66 -3.68
C GLN A 62 2.99 -14.41 -3.03
N HIS A 63 1.79 -13.81 -3.03
CA HIS A 63 0.62 -14.40 -2.36
C HIS A 63 -0.20 -15.34 -3.24
N GLY A 64 0.09 -15.38 -4.55
CA GLY A 64 -0.71 -16.13 -5.52
C GLY A 64 -2.11 -15.57 -5.75
N LYS A 65 -2.44 -14.38 -5.22
CA LYS A 65 -3.73 -13.70 -5.36
C LYS A 65 -3.55 -12.20 -5.55
N ARG A 66 -4.29 -11.62 -6.50
CA ARG A 66 -4.26 -10.18 -6.79
C ARG A 66 -4.94 -9.41 -5.63
N PRO A 67 -4.43 -8.23 -5.22
CA PRO A 67 -5.16 -7.35 -4.31
C PRO A 67 -6.61 -7.14 -4.76
N THR A 68 -7.56 -7.36 -3.87
CA THR A 68 -8.99 -7.09 -4.14
C THR A 68 -9.25 -5.60 -4.13
N PHE A 69 -8.60 -4.89 -3.21
CA PHE A 69 -8.54 -3.44 -3.20
C PHE A 69 -7.19 -2.97 -2.67
N ILE A 70 -6.67 -1.93 -3.30
CA ILE A 70 -5.52 -1.17 -2.85
C ILE A 70 -6.07 0.06 -2.14
N ALA A 71 -5.71 0.23 -0.87
CA ALA A 71 -6.14 1.36 -0.08
C ALA A 71 -4.96 2.33 0.12
N VAL A 72 -5.25 3.60 -0.10
CA VAL A 72 -4.32 4.72 -0.03
C VAL A 72 -4.90 5.80 0.88
N ASP A 73 -4.04 6.63 1.44
CA ASP A 73 -4.45 7.91 2.02
C ASP A 73 -4.21 9.04 1.01
N TRP A 74 -4.92 10.16 1.20
CA TRP A 74 -4.72 11.39 0.40
C TRP A 74 -4.80 11.10 -1.11
N TRP A 75 -5.83 10.37 -1.54
CA TRP A 75 -5.97 9.84 -2.90
C TRP A 75 -5.93 10.89 -4.02
N GLU A 76 -6.14 12.17 -3.70
CA GLU A 76 -6.03 13.30 -4.63
C GLU A 76 -4.57 13.69 -4.91
N ASP A 77 -3.63 13.28 -4.05
CA ASP A 77 -2.20 13.54 -4.19
C ASP A 77 -1.55 12.34 -4.89
N GLY A 78 -1.30 12.47 -6.20
CA GLY A 78 -0.83 11.41 -7.09
C GLY A 78 -1.84 11.10 -8.21
N ASP A 79 -1.71 9.93 -8.86
CA ASP A 79 -2.69 9.46 -9.87
C ASP A 79 -3.08 8.01 -9.63
N VAL A 80 -3.59 7.72 -8.43
CA VAL A 80 -3.98 6.37 -8.04
C VAL A 80 -5.07 5.77 -8.94
N VAL A 81 -5.86 6.62 -9.61
CA VAL A 81 -6.91 6.17 -10.55
C VAL A 81 -6.29 5.56 -11.80
N ALA A 82 -5.15 6.09 -12.28
CA ALA A 82 -4.43 5.48 -13.39
C ALA A 82 -3.79 4.12 -13.05
N ALA A 83 -3.63 3.79 -11.76
CA ALA A 83 -3.07 2.51 -11.31
C ALA A 83 -4.10 1.36 -11.20
N ALA A 84 -5.40 1.64 -11.39
CA ALA A 84 -6.51 0.71 -11.14
C ALA A 84 -6.90 -0.19 -12.34
#